data_AF-A0A7C1EEJ0-F1
#
_entry.id   AF-A0A7C1EEJ0-F1
#
_cell.length_a   1.000
_cell.length_b   1.000
_cell.length_c   1.000
_cell.angle_alpha   90.00
_cell.angle_beta   90.00
_cell.angle_gamma   90.00
#
_symmetry.space_group_name_H-M   'P 1'
#
loop_
_entity.id
_entity.type
_entity.pdbx_description
1 polymer ?
#
loop_
_entity_poly.entity_id
_entity_poly.type
_entity_poly.pdbx_seq_one_letter_code
_entity_poly.pdbx_strand_id
1 'polypeptide(L)' 'MRRGQHFLVDGRVAQRQIDYACLSPGDVVLEIGPGEGALTRRMAGRVSRVIAIEIDGRLAEG' A
#
# COMPACT_ATOMS: atom_id res chain seq x y z
N MET A 1 -15.40 -5.78 -17.85
CA MET A 1 -14.05 -6.35 -17.95
C MET A 1 -13.41 -6.31 -16.57
N ARG A 2 -13.11 -7.46 -15.98
CA ARG A 2 -12.23 -7.54 -14.80
C ARG A 2 -10.86 -7.10 -15.28
N ARG A 3 -10.48 -5.84 -15.05
CA ARG A 3 -9.19 -5.29 -15.49
C ARG A 3 -8.10 -6.20 -14.90
N GLY A 4 -7.04 -6.48 -15.66
CA GLY A 4 -5.91 -7.33 -15.26
C GLY A 4 -5.08 -6.76 -14.11
N GLN A 5 -5.73 -6.40 -13.01
CA GLN A 5 -5.09 -6.06 -11.76
C GLN A 5 -4.61 -7.36 -11.10
N HIS A 6 -3.31 -7.39 -10.79
CA HIS A 6 -2.69 -8.45 -10.04
C HIS A 6 -2.42 -7.94 -8.63
N PHE A 7 -3.02 -8.58 -7.64
CA PHE A 7 -2.84 -8.20 -6.24
C PHE A 7 -1.63 -8.91 -5.64
N LEU A 8 -0.90 -8.19 -4.80
CA LEU A 8 0.20 -8.74 -4.03
C LEU A 8 -0.36 -9.57 -2.86
N VAL A 9 -0.34 -10.90 -3.01
CA VAL A 9 -0.86 -11.84 -2.01
C VAL A 9 0.22 -12.45 -1.09
N ASP A 10 1.49 -12.50 -1.53
CA ASP A 10 2.58 -13.03 -0.69
C ASP A 10 3.03 -11.97 0.32
N GLY A 11 2.69 -12.19 1.59
CA GLY A 11 3.04 -11.30 2.69
C GLY A 11 4.54 -11.15 2.95
N ARG A 12 5.38 -12.12 2.56
CA ARG A 12 6.84 -12.04 2.69
C ARG A 12 7.43 -11.13 1.63
N VAL A 13 6.89 -11.14 0.42
CA VAL A 13 7.25 -10.16 -0.62
C VAL A 13 6.84 -8.77 -0.17
N ALA A 14 5.61 -8.60 0.33
CA ALA A 14 5.14 -7.33 0.87
C ALA A 14 6.05 -6.80 1.99
N GLN A 15 6.43 -7.65 2.96
CA GLN A 15 7.31 -7.23 4.05
C GLN A 15 8.68 -6.79 3.54
N ARG A 16 9.28 -7.52 2.58
CA ARG A 16 10.56 -7.12 1.97
C ARG A 16 10.49 -5.75 1.31
N GLN A 17 9.39 -5.41 0.64
CA GLN A 17 9.21 -4.07 0.05
C GLN A 17 9.22 -2.98 1.13
N ILE A 18 8.55 -3.23 2.26
CA ILE A 18 8.55 -2.30 3.40
C ILE A 18 9.96 -2.13 3.99
N ASP A 19 10.71 -3.23 4.11
CA ASP A 19 12.06 -3.18 4.67
C ASP A 19 13.04 -2.42 3.75
N TYR A 20 12.87 -2.53 2.42
CA TYR A 20 13.65 -1.75 1.45
C TYR A 20 13.29 -0.26 1.41
N ALA A 21 12.07 0.10 1.82
CA ALA A 21 11.60 1.48 1.77
C ALA A 21 12.25 2.39 2.82
N CYS A 22 13.03 1.85 3.77
CA CYS A 22 13.77 2.59 4.80
C CYS A 22 12.92 3.64 5.53
N LEU A 23 11.66 3.30 5.79
CA LEU A 23 10.66 4.21 6.35
C LEU A 23 11.01 4.63 7.77
N SER A 24 10.79 5.91 8.06
CA SER A 24 10.93 6.53 9.38
C SER A 24 9.57 6.94 9.94
N PRO A 25 9.41 6.96 11.29
CA PRO A 25 8.15 7.37 11.92
C PRO A 25 7.63 8.76 11.54
N GLY A 26 8.50 9.67 11.10
CA GLY A 26 8.13 11.00 10.64
C GLY A 26 7.68 11.09 9.18
N ASP A 27 7.78 10.00 8.41
CA ASP A 27 7.54 10.07 6.96
C ASP A 27 6.07 10.27 6.63
N VAL A 28 5.82 10.93 5.51
CA VAL A 28 4.51 10.97 4.84
C VAL A 28 4.67 10.25 3.51
N VAL A 29 3.98 9.12 3.37
CA VAL A 29 4.11 8.25 2.20
C VAL A 29 2.93 8.42 1.26
N LEU A 30 3.20 8.59 -0.03
CA LEU A 30 2.20 8.53 -1.09
C LEU A 30 2.23 7.13 -1.72
N GLU A 31 1.10 6.43 -1.69
CA GLU A 31 0.92 5.12 -2.33
C GLU A 31 -0.02 5.26 -3.54
N ILE A 32 0.47 4.88 -4.72
CA ILE A 32 -0.32 4.87 -5.95
C ILE A 32 -0.78 3.44 -6.21
N GLY A 33 -2.09 3.24 -6.39
CA GLY A 33 -2.67 1.92 -6.60
C GLY A 33 -2.54 1.00 -5.38
N PRO A 34 -3.09 1.39 -4.21
CA PRO A 34 -3.03 0.57 -3.00
C PRO A 34 -3.70 -0.80 -3.20
N GLY A 35 -4.63 -0.92 -4.17
CA GLY A 35 -5.37 -2.15 -4.42
C GLY A 35 -6.11 -2.60 -3.16
N GLU A 36 -5.90 -3.85 -2.75
CA GLU A 36 -6.47 -4.37 -1.50
C GLU A 36 -5.72 -3.90 -0.22
N GLY A 37 -4.70 -3.04 -0.33
CA GLY A 37 -3.99 -2.44 0.80
C GLY A 37 -2.86 -3.30 1.37
N ALA A 38 -2.20 -4.12 0.54
CA ALA A 38 -1.15 -5.05 0.98
C ALA A 38 0.07 -4.31 1.59
N LEU A 39 0.44 -3.16 1.04
CA LEU A 39 1.53 -2.33 1.58
C LEU A 39 0.97 -1.23 2.50
N THR A 40 -0.15 -0.59 2.13
CA THR A 40 -0.84 0.43 2.94
C THR A 40 -0.92 0.07 4.41
N ARG A 41 -1.47 -1.11 4.74
CA ARG A 41 -1.67 -1.55 6.13
C ARG A 41 -0.36 -1.78 6.88
N ARG A 42 0.69 -2.19 6.19
CA ARG A 42 2.02 -2.40 6.79
C ARG A 42 2.74 -1.10 7.07
N MET A 43 2.48 -0.06 6.26
CA MET A 43 3.03 1.28 6.45
C MET A 43 2.26 2.08 7.51
N ALA A 44 0.94 1.89 7.63
CA ALA A 44 0.06 2.69 8.48
C ALA A 44 0.45 2.75 9.97
N GLY A 45 1.21 1.76 10.48
CA GLY A 45 1.75 1.77 11.85
C GLY A 45 3.23 2.14 11.98
N ARG A 46 3.90 2.49 10.88
CA ARG A 46 5.35 2.74 10.81
C ARG A 46 5.72 4.17 10.46
N VAL A 47 4.81 4.91 9.83
CA VAL A 47 5.04 6.28 9.37
C VAL A 47 3.96 7.21 9.92
N SER A 48 4.18 8.52 9.84
CA SER A 48 3.25 9.50 10.37
C SER A 48 1.93 9.51 9.62
N ARG A 49 1.98 9.30 8.29
CA ARG A 49 0.80 9.30 7.43
C ARG A 49 1.06 8.51 6.15
N VAL A 50 0.05 7.78 5.71
CA VAL A 50 -0.03 7.21 4.37
C VAL A 50 -1.17 7.90 3.63
N ILE A 51 -0.90 8.39 2.43
CA ILE A 51 -1.89 8.94 1.50
C ILE A 51 -1.96 7.96 0.35
N ALA A 52 -3.12 7.32 0.15
CA ALA A 52 -3.32 6.36 -0.92
C ALA A 52 -4.20 6.96 -2.02
N ILE A 53 -3.82 6.74 -3.28
CA ILE A 53 -4.59 7.15 -4.46
C ILE A 53 -4.95 5.92 -5.26
N GLU A 54 -6.25 5.65 -5.42
CA GLU A 54 -6.80 4.53 -6.18
C GLU A 54 -7.76 5.05 -7.25
N ILE A 55 -7.66 4.49 -8.45
CA ILE A 55 -8.52 4.85 -9.58
C ILE A 55 -9.80 4.01 -9.60
N ASP A 56 -9.75 2.79 -9.09
CA ASP A 56 -10.94 1.95 -8.93
C ASP A 56 -11.70 2.37 -7.67
N GLY A 57 -12.78 3.14 -7.85
CA GLY A 57 -13.59 3.65 -6.75
C GLY A 57 -14.09 2.56 -5.78
N ARG A 58 -14.29 1.32 -6.25
CA ARG A 58 -14.71 0.20 -5.39
C ARG A 58 -13.66 -0.21 -4.36
N LEU A 59 -12.38 0.00 -4.67
CA LEU A 59 -11.27 -0.27 -3.77
C LEU A 59 -10.94 0.95 -2.90
N ALA A 60 -11.35 2.16 -3.33
CA ALA A 60 -11.14 3.41 -2.63
C ALA A 60 -12.13 3.65 -1.47
N GLU A 61 -13.27 2.95 -1.44
CA GLU A 61 -14.30 3.08 -0.41
C GLU A 61 -13.96 2.37 0.92
N GLY A 62 -12.74 1.85 1.08
CA GLY A 62 -12.27 1.07 2.24
C GLY A 62 -11.64 1.85 3.38
#